data_AF-A0A158P5D0-F1
#
_entry.id   AF-A0A158P5D0-F1
#
_cell.length_a   1.000
_cell.length_b   1.000
_cell.length_c   1.000
_cell.angle_alpha   90.00
_cell.angle_beta   90.00
_cell.angle_gamma   90.00
#
_symmetry.space_group_name_H-M   'P 1'
#
loop_
_entity.id
_entity.type
_entity.pdbx_description
1 polymer ?
#
loop_
_entity_poly.entity_id
_entity_poly.type
_entity_poly.pdbx_seq_one_letter_code
_entity_poly.pdbx_strand_id
1 'polypeptide(L)'
;MYLKTHIFILISVFMVSLITPFTGSTDSDGNQNCVNCNCVNCTNCHGCQNCKDCTDCTNCNDCRDCQRCANSTDCLSCGDGADCKNCRNCSNCANCRDCIDCSNCANCNRITDSKGCADRTDCTQCQC
;
A
#
# COMPACT_ATOMS: atom_id res chain seq x y z
N MET A 1 -9.99 -42.28 35.32
CA MET A 1 -9.04 -42.01 34.21
C MET A 1 -9.59 -41.04 33.16
N TYR A 2 -10.89 -40.99 32.87
CA TYR A 2 -11.46 -40.13 31.81
C TYR A 2 -11.40 -38.61 32.06
N LEU A 3 -11.60 -38.14 33.30
CA LEU A 3 -11.64 -36.70 33.61
C LEU A 3 -10.28 -36.01 33.36
N LYS A 4 -9.17 -36.68 33.67
CA LYS A 4 -7.82 -36.15 33.45
C LYS A 4 -7.54 -36.01 31.95
N THR A 5 -7.95 -36.99 31.15
CA THR A 5 -7.79 -36.95 29.68
C THR A 5 -8.63 -35.83 29.04
N HIS A 6 -9.86 -35.60 29.49
CA HIS A 6 -10.70 -34.51 28.97
C HIS A 6 -10.14 -33.12 29.29
N ILE A 7 -9.58 -32.92 30.48
CA ILE A 7 -8.93 -31.66 30.85
C ILE A 7 -7.70 -31.40 29.96
N PHE A 8 -6.88 -32.42 29.69
CA PHE A 8 -5.73 -32.28 28.78
C PHE A 8 -6.14 -31.94 27.35
N ILE A 9 -7.24 -32.51 26.85
CA ILE A 9 -7.77 -32.21 25.51
C ILE A 9 -8.34 -30.79 25.45
N LEU A 10 -9.06 -30.33 26.49
CA LEU A 10 -9.58 -28.96 26.52
C LEU A 10 -8.46 -27.93 26.57
N ILE A 11 -7.41 -28.18 27.36
CA ILE A 11 -6.24 -27.31 27.43
C ILE A 11 -5.52 -27.29 26.08
N SER A 12 -5.34 -28.44 25.42
CA SER A 12 -4.66 -28.48 24.12
C SER A 12 -5.45 -27.78 23.02
N VAL A 13 -6.78 -27.95 22.96
CA VAL A 13 -7.64 -27.25 22.00
C VAL A 13 -7.62 -25.74 22.24
N PHE A 14 -7.70 -25.31 23.51
CA PHE A 14 -7.66 -23.89 23.86
C PHE A 14 -6.31 -23.24 23.52
N MET A 15 -5.20 -23.94 23.78
CA MET A 15 -3.87 -23.46 23.42
C MET A 15 -3.67 -23.41 21.89
N VAL A 16 -4.24 -24.34 21.13
CA VAL A 16 -4.24 -24.28 19.65
C VAL A 16 -4.96 -23.03 19.15
N SER A 17 -6.08 -22.62 19.78
CA SER A 17 -6.80 -21.38 19.44
C SER A 17 -6.06 -20.10 19.84
N LEU A 18 -5.15 -20.14 20.81
CA LEU A 18 -4.32 -19.01 21.24
C LEU A 18 -3.06 -18.82 20.38
N ILE A 19 -2.63 -19.87 19.67
CA ILE A 19 -1.43 -19.84 18.82
C ILE A 19 -1.77 -19.53 17.35
N THR A 20 -3.04 -19.58 16.94
CA THR A 20 -3.41 -19.14 15.59
C THR A 20 -3.13 -17.64 15.47
N PRO A 21 -2.16 -17.21 14.64
CA PRO A 21 -1.98 -15.79 14.38
C PRO A 21 -3.29 -15.28 13.79
N PHE A 22 -3.77 -14.14 14.30
CA PHE A 22 -4.91 -13.44 13.74
C PHE A 22 -4.55 -13.03 12.31
N THR A 23 -4.84 -13.89 11.35
CA THR A 23 -4.89 -13.51 9.96
C THR A 23 -6.10 -12.59 9.87
N GLY A 24 -5.86 -11.28 9.79
CA GLY A 24 -6.93 -10.30 9.62
C GLY A 24 -7.91 -10.74 8.53
N SER A 25 -9.16 -10.29 8.61
CA SER A 25 -10.15 -10.62 7.60
C SER A 25 -9.64 -10.19 6.22
N THR A 26 -9.32 -11.16 5.38
CA THR A 26 -9.03 -10.98 3.97
C THR A 26 -10.34 -11.00 3.20
N ASP A 27 -10.59 -10.00 2.37
CA ASP A 27 -11.67 -10.09 1.39
C ASP A 27 -11.26 -10.96 0.18
N SER A 28 -12.16 -11.10 -0.79
CA SER A 28 -11.93 -11.89 -2.01
C SER A 28 -10.78 -11.38 -2.88
N ASP A 29 -10.36 -10.13 -2.69
CA ASP A 29 -9.28 -9.48 -3.43
C ASP A 29 -7.94 -9.52 -2.66
N GLY A 30 -7.92 -10.11 -1.46
CA GLY A 30 -6.73 -10.25 -0.63
C GLY A 30 -6.48 -9.06 0.31
N ASN A 31 -7.42 -8.11 0.38
CA ASN A 31 -7.30 -6.91 1.20
C ASN A 31 -7.39 -7.27 2.67
N GLN A 32 -6.42 -6.85 3.46
CA GLN A 32 -6.39 -7.11 4.90
C GLN A 32 -6.76 -5.85 5.67
N ASN A 33 -7.71 -6.01 6.60
CA ASN A 33 -8.22 -4.94 7.47
C ASN A 33 -9.01 -3.84 6.75
N CYS A 34 -9.42 -4.04 5.48
CA CYS A 34 -10.24 -3.09 4.75
C CYS A 34 -11.74 -3.26 5.08
N VAL A 35 -12.44 -2.14 5.27
CA VAL A 35 -13.91 -2.11 5.46
C VAL A 35 -14.52 -1.20 4.39
N ASN A 36 -15.48 -1.73 3.63
CA ASN A 36 -16.23 -0.97 2.61
C ASN A 36 -15.32 -0.20 1.63
N CYS A 37 -14.18 -0.80 1.27
CA CYS A 37 -13.15 -0.23 0.41
C CYS A 37 -12.57 1.14 0.86
N ASN A 38 -12.84 1.58 2.09
CA ASN A 38 -12.16 2.71 2.74
C ASN A 38 -11.07 2.14 3.65
N CYS A 39 -9.90 1.91 3.08
CA CYS A 39 -8.83 1.20 3.75
C CYS A 39 -8.03 2.18 4.62
N VAL A 40 -8.08 2.02 5.94
CA VAL A 40 -7.25 2.78 6.88
C VAL A 40 -6.38 1.79 7.65
N ASN A 41 -5.06 1.98 7.65
CA ASN A 41 -4.09 1.06 8.26
C ASN A 41 -4.21 -0.38 7.73
N CYS A 42 -4.45 -0.52 6.43
CA CYS A 42 -4.65 -1.81 5.78
C CYS A 42 -3.38 -2.29 5.08
N THR A 43 -3.35 -3.57 4.76
CA THR A 43 -2.26 -4.19 4.00
C THR A 43 -2.81 -4.89 2.76
N ASN A 44 -2.02 -4.90 1.68
CA ASN A 44 -2.39 -5.53 0.41
C ASN A 44 -3.72 -5.01 -0.17
N CYS A 45 -3.91 -3.69 -0.18
CA CYS A 45 -5.14 -3.10 -0.71
C CYS A 45 -5.18 -3.22 -2.24
N HIS A 46 -6.27 -3.72 -2.79
CA HIS A 46 -6.51 -3.98 -4.20
C HIS A 46 -7.87 -3.44 -4.59
N GLY A 47 -7.91 -2.52 -5.56
CA GLY A 47 -9.17 -1.95 -6.04
C GLY A 47 -9.85 -0.99 -5.05
N CYS A 48 -9.14 -0.55 -4.01
CA CYS A 48 -9.71 0.25 -2.93
C CYS A 48 -9.76 1.75 -3.29
N GLN A 49 -10.56 2.51 -2.54
CA GLN A 49 -10.70 3.96 -2.69
C GLN A 49 -10.32 4.64 -1.37
N ASN A 50 -9.74 5.84 -1.43
CA ASN A 50 -9.40 6.62 -0.22
C ASN A 50 -8.51 5.84 0.76
N CYS A 51 -7.55 5.06 0.25
CA CYS A 51 -6.62 4.32 1.10
C CYS A 51 -5.77 5.30 1.92
N LYS A 52 -5.69 5.10 3.23
CA LYS A 52 -4.91 5.94 4.13
C LYS A 52 -4.02 5.12 5.06
N ASP A 53 -2.76 5.51 5.18
CA ASP A 53 -1.79 4.87 6.08
C ASP A 53 -1.65 3.36 5.78
N CYS A 54 -1.84 2.96 4.52
CA CYS A 54 -1.82 1.56 4.10
C CYS A 54 -0.45 1.11 3.59
N THR A 55 -0.25 -0.21 3.56
CA THR A 55 0.93 -0.83 2.93
C THR A 55 0.49 -1.62 1.70
N ASP A 56 1.26 -1.51 0.62
CA ASP A 56 1.06 -2.24 -0.64
C ASP A 56 -0.35 -2.03 -1.23
N CYS A 57 -0.62 -0.82 -1.71
CA CYS A 57 -1.84 -0.48 -2.44
C CYS A 57 -1.65 -0.69 -3.95
N THR A 58 -2.49 -1.51 -4.57
CA THR A 58 -2.47 -1.82 -6.00
C THR A 58 -3.82 -1.50 -6.64
N ASN A 59 -3.84 -0.90 -7.82
CA ASN A 59 -5.08 -0.56 -8.53
C ASN A 59 -6.07 0.27 -7.66
N CYS A 60 -5.54 1.08 -6.75
CA CYS A 60 -6.34 1.89 -5.84
C CYS A 60 -6.48 3.32 -6.38
N ASN A 61 -7.48 4.05 -5.90
CA ASN A 61 -7.59 5.49 -6.12
C ASN A 61 -7.52 6.24 -4.80
N ASP A 62 -7.02 7.47 -4.84
CA ASP A 62 -6.90 8.37 -3.70
C ASP A 62 -6.10 7.73 -2.55
N CYS A 63 -4.90 7.25 -2.86
CA CYS A 63 -3.98 6.69 -1.87
C CYS A 63 -3.24 7.80 -1.15
N ARG A 64 -3.28 7.83 0.17
CA ARG A 64 -2.65 8.85 0.99
C ARG A 64 -1.79 8.25 2.09
N ASP A 65 -0.57 8.77 2.22
CA ASP A 65 0.37 8.40 3.28
C ASP A 65 0.65 6.87 3.28
N CYS A 66 0.54 6.23 2.11
CA CYS A 66 0.75 4.79 1.94
C CYS A 66 2.23 4.47 1.68
N GLN A 67 2.71 3.33 2.15
CA GLN A 67 4.12 2.96 1.94
C GLN A 67 4.43 2.67 0.47
N ARG A 68 3.55 1.93 -0.22
CA ARG A 68 3.70 1.60 -1.63
C ARG A 68 2.38 1.73 -2.36
N CYS A 69 2.43 2.33 -3.54
CA CYS A 69 1.31 2.58 -4.41
C CYS A 69 1.68 2.10 -5.82
N ALA A 70 0.98 1.11 -6.35
CA ALA A 70 1.24 0.51 -7.66
C ALA A 70 0.00 0.59 -8.55
N ASN A 71 0.16 0.93 -9.84
CA ASN A 71 -0.96 1.03 -10.80
C ASN A 71 -2.14 1.86 -10.27
N SER A 72 -1.86 2.86 -9.44
CA SER A 72 -2.86 3.61 -8.69
C SER A 72 -3.05 5.02 -9.24
N THR A 73 -4.20 5.62 -8.93
CA THR A 73 -4.52 7.01 -9.31
C THR A 73 -4.49 7.88 -8.06
N ASP A 74 -4.01 9.12 -8.20
CA ASP A 74 -4.02 10.13 -7.13
C ASP A 74 -3.33 9.67 -5.83
N CYS A 75 -2.03 9.40 -5.96
CA CYS A 75 -1.15 9.01 -4.87
C CYS A 75 -0.55 10.24 -4.19
N LEU A 76 -0.83 10.44 -2.91
CA LEU A 76 -0.33 11.55 -2.10
C LEU A 76 0.57 11.02 -0.98
N SER A 77 1.77 11.59 -0.87
CA SER A 77 2.74 11.25 0.18
C SER A 77 3.06 9.74 0.25
N CYS A 78 3.04 9.03 -0.88
CA CYS A 78 3.44 7.62 -0.90
C CYS A 78 4.97 7.48 -0.79
N GLY A 79 5.43 6.44 -0.09
CA GLY A 79 6.86 6.12 0.01
C GLY A 79 7.46 5.69 -1.34
N ASP A 80 6.80 4.75 -2.01
CA ASP A 80 7.14 4.29 -3.35
C ASP A 80 5.89 4.36 -4.25
N GLY A 81 6.01 4.92 -5.46
CA GLY A 81 4.92 5.00 -6.42
C GLY A 81 5.31 4.38 -7.76
N ALA A 82 4.73 3.26 -8.16
CA ALA A 82 5.02 2.60 -9.44
C ALA A 82 3.81 2.66 -10.38
N ASP A 83 4.04 3.02 -11.64
CA ASP A 83 3.01 3.05 -12.70
C ASP A 83 1.75 3.86 -12.28
N CYS A 84 1.94 4.89 -11.46
CA CYS A 84 0.85 5.72 -10.95
C CYS A 84 0.54 6.87 -11.92
N LYS A 85 -0.73 7.25 -12.02
CA LYS A 85 -1.12 8.37 -12.89
C LYS A 85 -0.66 9.71 -12.33
N ASN A 86 -0.97 9.98 -11.07
CA ASN A 86 -0.64 11.23 -10.40
C ASN A 86 0.02 10.89 -9.07
N CYS A 87 1.24 11.38 -8.86
CA CYS A 87 1.97 11.30 -7.61
C CYS A 87 2.25 12.71 -7.10
N ARG A 88 1.96 12.97 -5.82
CA ARG A 88 2.27 14.24 -5.16
C ARG A 88 2.99 14.01 -3.85
N ASN A 89 4.07 14.75 -3.59
CA ASN A 89 4.89 14.61 -2.38
C ASN A 89 5.38 13.16 -2.14
N CYS A 90 5.46 12.34 -3.19
CA CYS A 90 5.87 10.96 -3.08
C CYS A 90 7.39 10.85 -3.18
N SER A 91 7.92 9.75 -2.65
CA SER A 91 9.30 9.35 -2.90
C SER A 91 9.34 8.22 -3.94
N ASN A 92 10.50 8.01 -4.54
CA ASN A 92 10.82 6.89 -5.43
C ASN A 92 9.71 6.57 -6.46
N CYS A 93 9.24 7.58 -7.18
CA CYS A 93 8.21 7.37 -8.21
C CYS A 93 8.84 6.72 -9.44
N ALA A 94 8.27 5.68 -10.03
CA ALA A 94 8.77 5.03 -11.22
C ALA A 94 7.66 4.85 -12.25
N ASN A 95 7.93 5.20 -13.51
CA ASN A 95 6.99 5.07 -14.63
C ASN A 95 5.65 5.80 -14.40
N CYS A 96 5.67 6.87 -13.58
CA CYS A 96 4.46 7.63 -13.31
C CYS A 96 4.18 8.63 -14.42
N ARG A 97 2.91 8.96 -14.64
CA ARG A 97 2.55 9.97 -15.64
C ARG A 97 2.90 11.38 -15.13
N ASP A 98 2.38 11.76 -13.98
CA ASP A 98 2.54 13.09 -13.41
C ASP A 98 3.11 13.01 -11.98
N CYS A 99 4.24 13.67 -11.73
CA CYS A 99 4.89 13.76 -10.42
C CYS A 99 5.05 15.23 -10.00
N ILE A 100 4.52 15.60 -8.84
CA ILE A 100 4.57 16.97 -8.30
C ILE A 100 5.20 16.95 -6.91
N ASP A 101 6.17 17.81 -6.64
CA ASP A 101 6.86 17.89 -5.34
C ASP A 101 7.47 16.53 -4.90
N CYS A 102 7.80 15.65 -5.86
CA CYS A 102 8.29 14.31 -5.58
C CYS A 102 9.82 14.29 -5.47
N SER A 103 10.36 13.16 -4.99
CA SER A 103 11.80 12.89 -5.01
C SER A 103 12.09 11.54 -5.66
N ASN A 104 13.29 11.39 -6.24
CA ASN A 104 13.76 10.13 -6.84
C ASN A 104 12.86 9.55 -7.96
N CYS A 105 12.27 10.40 -8.81
CA CYS A 105 11.39 9.98 -9.90
C CYS A 105 12.11 9.35 -11.13
N ALA A 106 11.99 8.03 -11.30
CA ALA A 106 12.29 7.19 -12.46
C ALA A 106 11.34 7.33 -13.67
N ASN A 107 11.80 7.54 -14.91
CA ASN A 107 11.00 7.34 -16.14
C ASN A 107 9.59 7.99 -16.12
N CYS A 108 9.46 9.20 -15.58
CA CYS A 108 8.15 9.84 -15.46
C CYS A 108 7.86 10.76 -16.66
N ASN A 109 6.60 10.84 -17.10
CA ASN A 109 6.28 11.67 -18.27
C ASN A 109 6.42 13.17 -17.96
N ARG A 110 5.84 13.60 -16.83
CA ARG A 110 5.87 14.99 -16.37
C ARG A 110 6.30 15.06 -14.91
N ILE A 111 7.23 15.95 -14.63
CA ILE A 111 7.73 16.22 -13.29
C ILE A 111 7.68 17.73 -13.06
N THR A 112 7.15 18.16 -11.92
CA THR A 112 7.05 19.57 -11.52
C THR A 112 7.50 19.74 -10.08
N ASP A 113 8.25 20.81 -9.78
CA ASP A 113 8.68 21.22 -8.43
C ASP A 113 9.39 20.10 -7.63
N SER A 114 10.04 19.16 -8.33
CA SER A 114 10.55 17.92 -7.74
C SER A 114 12.07 17.90 -7.62
N LYS A 115 12.59 17.25 -6.57
CA LYS A 115 14.03 17.19 -6.29
C LYS A 115 14.74 16.17 -7.18
N GLY A 116 15.98 16.48 -7.57
CA GLY A 116 16.86 15.57 -8.32
C GLY A 116 16.50 15.44 -9.79
N CYS A 117 15.96 16.50 -10.39
CA CYS A 117 15.43 16.52 -11.75
C CYS A 117 16.48 17.03 -12.79
N ALA A 118 17.63 17.54 -12.31
CA ALA A 118 18.67 18.18 -13.14
C ALA A 118 19.45 17.26 -14.09
N ASP A 119 19.53 15.95 -13.82
CA ASP A 119 20.36 15.00 -14.61
C ASP A 119 19.52 13.92 -15.32
N ARG A 120 18.19 14.09 -15.39
CA ARG A 120 17.28 13.04 -15.84
C ARG A 120 16.98 13.11 -17.33
N THR A 121 17.57 12.19 -18.10
CA THR A 121 17.31 12.00 -19.53
C THR A 121 16.09 11.14 -19.82
N ASP A 122 15.55 10.48 -18.80
CA ASP A 122 14.45 9.52 -18.86
C ASP A 122 13.07 10.15 -18.63
N CYS A 123 13.02 11.45 -18.36
CA CYS A 123 11.79 12.19 -18.11
C CYS A 123 11.44 13.09 -19.30
N THR A 124 10.19 13.08 -19.75
CA THR A 124 9.82 13.79 -20.99
C THR A 124 9.59 15.29 -20.78
N GLN A 125 9.07 15.68 -19.61
CA GLN A 125 8.73 17.06 -19.26
C GLN A 125 9.10 17.36 -17.79
N CYS A 126 10.39 17.58 -17.51
CA CYS A 126 10.85 17.98 -16.17
C CYS A 126 10.88 19.51 -16.05
N GLN A 127 10.13 20.04 -15.08
CA GLN A 127 10.15 21.43 -14.61
C GLN A 127 10.68 21.42 -13.17
N CYS A 128 11.91 21.87 -12.98
CA CYS A 128 12.59 21.93 -11.69
C CYS A 128 12.27 23.22 -10.94
#